data_AF-A0A1Q3H076-F1
#
_entry.id   AF-A0A1Q3H076-F1
#
_cell.length_a   1.000
_cell.length_b   1.000
_cell.length_c   1.000
_cell.angle_alpha   90.00
_cell.angle_beta   90.00
_cell.angle_gamma   90.00
#
_symmetry.space_group_name_H-M   'P 1'
#
loop_
_entity.id
_entity.type
_entity.pdbx_description
1 polymer ?
#
loop_
_entity_poly.entity_id
_entity_poly.type
_entity_poly.pdbx_seq_one_letter_code
_entity_poly.pdbx_strand_id
1 'polypeptide(L)'
;MNSKVKRLQNLSEKYEAYLSNYEALTESERKELKERVLNGSKTLSEWQKQLETYAALGENQPKTITLHKDSSLPSGCVVVVFMIIMSFVFGISLSLFPFFKENSELLGQVIVGGVLVSIIPFVLSNYFKGYVSNKKLHKILAVQQKEVNGIAKIPTKDLTNFIMPLIQCFSEEIPKDALVELQIDFRDKKSNEFAYNPENPIVDWKYYQVPWLIIKSRLVDNTLMQLKVDYMVRYRRYSKKGRSGKWKAKTKTKVRIVYELTMQFSKKRYSLAKEGTTPAGMKIKEGDRKVVVRNKTFTKTSSLETTPNTTQVLMLAKSVYSQVQSNKG
;
A
#
# COMPACT_ATOMS: atom_id res chain seq x y z
N MET A 1 -1.27 -27.67 18.68
CA MET A 1 -0.49 -26.87 17.73
C MET A 1 -0.36 -25.44 18.27
N ASN A 2 0.85 -24.88 18.36
CA ASN A 2 1.08 -23.58 18.99
C ASN A 2 0.38 -22.46 18.18
N SER A 3 -0.38 -21.59 18.86
CA SER A 3 -1.12 -20.45 18.29
C SER A 3 -0.25 -19.58 17.35
N LYS A 4 1.04 -19.40 17.67
CA LYS A 4 1.99 -18.65 16.82
C LYS A 4 2.18 -19.31 15.44
N VAL A 5 2.29 -20.64 15.41
CA VAL A 5 2.52 -21.40 14.16
C VAL A 5 1.30 -21.34 13.26
N LYS A 6 0.10 -21.56 13.84
CA LYS A 6 -1.17 -21.44 13.11
C LYS A 6 -1.34 -20.04 12.51
N ARG A 7 -0.99 -18.99 13.28
CA ARG A 7 -1.03 -17.61 12.76
C ARG A 7 -0.08 -17.39 11.57
N LEU A 8 1.13 -17.95 11.61
CA LEU A 8 2.10 -17.84 10.52
C LEU A 8 1.67 -18.65 9.28
N GLN A 9 1.05 -19.81 9.46
CA GLN A 9 0.50 -20.59 8.35
C GLN A 9 -0.67 -19.88 7.68
N ASN A 10 -1.64 -19.40 8.47
CA ASN A 10 -2.74 -18.58 7.94
C ASN A 10 -2.22 -17.32 7.23
N LEU A 11 -1.06 -16.80 7.62
CA LEU A 11 -0.41 -15.72 6.91
C LEU A 11 0.15 -16.20 5.56
N SER A 12 0.91 -17.29 5.55
CA SER A 12 1.47 -17.91 4.34
C SER A 12 0.38 -18.19 3.31
N GLU A 13 -0.72 -18.80 3.75
CA GLU A 13 -1.89 -19.08 2.90
C GLU A 13 -2.46 -17.80 2.27
N LYS A 14 -2.53 -16.68 3.02
CA LYS A 14 -2.97 -15.39 2.48
C LYS A 14 -1.99 -14.81 1.46
N TYR A 15 -0.68 -14.96 1.69
CA TYR A 15 0.34 -14.56 0.73
C TYR A 15 0.26 -15.40 -0.55
N GLU A 16 0.10 -16.72 -0.43
CA GLU A 16 -0.04 -17.65 -1.55
C GLU A 16 -1.29 -17.37 -2.37
N ALA A 17 -2.44 -17.18 -1.72
CA ALA A 17 -3.69 -16.82 -2.39
C ALA A 17 -3.55 -15.48 -3.15
N TYR A 18 -2.92 -14.48 -2.54
CA TYR A 18 -2.67 -13.20 -3.19
C TYR A 18 -1.72 -13.33 -4.40
N LEU A 19 -0.62 -14.07 -4.25
CA LEU A 19 0.34 -14.30 -5.33
C LEU A 19 -0.28 -15.09 -6.48
N SER A 20 -1.09 -16.11 -6.19
CA SER A 20 -1.82 -16.87 -7.19
C SER A 20 -2.80 -15.99 -7.98
N ASN A 21 -3.58 -15.15 -7.29
CA ASN A 21 -4.48 -14.18 -7.95
C ASN A 21 -3.70 -13.15 -8.78
N TYR A 22 -2.53 -12.72 -8.31
CA TYR A 22 -1.66 -11.82 -9.04
C TYR A 22 -1.03 -12.49 -10.28
N GLU A 23 -0.65 -13.76 -10.19
CA GLU A 23 -0.11 -14.54 -11.31
C GLU A 23 -1.15 -14.81 -12.39
N ALA A 24 -2.44 -14.90 -12.02
CA ALA A 24 -3.55 -15.03 -12.96
C ALA A 24 -3.81 -13.76 -13.79
N LEU A 25 -3.25 -12.60 -13.41
CA LEU A 25 -3.33 -11.38 -14.22
C LEU A 25 -2.53 -11.50 -15.52
N THR A 26 -2.94 -10.73 -16.52
CA THR A 26 -2.20 -10.61 -17.77
C THR A 26 -0.82 -9.99 -17.54
N GLU A 27 0.13 -10.24 -18.46
CA GLU A 27 1.49 -9.71 -18.32
C GLU A 27 1.55 -8.18 -18.28
N SER A 28 0.72 -7.51 -19.07
CA SER A 28 0.58 -6.04 -19.06
C SER A 28 0.08 -5.53 -17.72
N GLU A 29 -0.96 -6.13 -17.15
CA GLU A 29 -1.50 -5.74 -15.84
C GLU A 29 -0.47 -5.95 -14.71
N ARG A 30 0.28 -7.05 -14.75
CA ARG A 30 1.38 -7.28 -13.79
C ARG A 30 2.48 -6.24 -13.93
N LYS A 31 2.81 -5.84 -15.17
CA LYS A 31 3.78 -4.77 -15.43
C LYS A 31 3.30 -3.43 -14.88
N GLU A 32 2.05 -3.06 -15.13
CA GLU A 32 1.41 -1.83 -14.59
C GLU A 32 1.47 -1.80 -13.06
N LEU A 33 1.15 -2.93 -12.39
CA LEU A 33 1.24 -3.04 -10.93
C LEU A 33 2.67 -3.01 -10.39
N LYS A 34 3.66 -3.51 -11.14
CA LYS A 34 5.09 -3.38 -10.79
C LYS A 34 5.58 -1.94 -10.94
N GLU A 35 5.18 -1.28 -12.02
CA GLU A 35 5.49 0.14 -12.29
C GLU A 35 4.70 1.09 -11.39
N ARG A 36 3.69 0.58 -10.68
CA ARG A 36 2.82 1.31 -9.74
C ARG A 36 2.03 2.42 -10.42
N VAL A 37 1.80 2.31 -11.72
CA VAL A 37 1.04 3.26 -12.52
C VAL A 37 0.13 2.46 -13.44
N LEU A 38 -1.18 2.69 -13.31
CA LEU A 38 -2.16 2.23 -14.28
C LEU A 38 -2.30 3.30 -15.34
N ASN A 39 -2.03 2.99 -16.61
CA ASN A 39 -2.13 3.95 -17.69
C ASN A 39 -2.57 3.26 -18.98
N GLY A 40 -3.61 3.78 -19.63
CA GLY A 40 -4.02 3.27 -20.92
C GLY A 40 -5.22 4.00 -21.49
N SER A 41 -5.69 3.51 -22.64
CA SER A 41 -6.90 3.96 -23.31
C SER A 41 -7.77 2.74 -23.62
N LYS A 42 -8.92 2.65 -22.95
CA LYS A 42 -9.86 1.52 -23.05
C LYS A 42 -11.30 2.02 -23.04
N THR A 43 -12.24 1.18 -23.41
CA THR A 43 -13.67 1.47 -23.22
C THR A 43 -14.01 1.50 -21.73
N LEU A 44 -15.14 2.10 -21.38
CA LEU A 44 -15.54 2.23 -19.99
C LEU A 44 -15.83 0.88 -19.31
N SER A 45 -16.41 -0.07 -20.04
CA SER A 45 -16.69 -1.43 -19.54
C SER A 45 -15.41 -2.23 -19.27
N GLU A 46 -14.41 -2.10 -20.14
CA GLU A 46 -13.09 -2.69 -19.92
C GLU A 46 -12.41 -2.11 -18.68
N TRP A 47 -12.48 -0.79 -18.48
CA TRP A 47 -11.96 -0.15 -17.27
C TRP A 47 -12.68 -0.61 -16.01
N GLN A 48 -14.02 -0.71 -16.02
CA GLN A 48 -14.79 -1.22 -14.89
C GLN A 48 -14.31 -2.62 -14.49
N LYS A 49 -14.22 -3.55 -15.45
CA LYS A 49 -13.75 -4.92 -15.22
C LYS A 49 -12.32 -4.98 -14.67
N GLN A 50 -11.41 -4.17 -15.22
CA GLN A 50 -10.02 -4.14 -14.74
C GLN A 50 -9.93 -3.56 -13.32
N LEU A 51 -10.68 -2.49 -13.03
CA LEU A 51 -10.68 -1.85 -11.72
C LEU A 51 -11.35 -2.73 -10.65
N GLU A 52 -12.39 -3.48 -10.98
CA GLU A 52 -12.98 -4.51 -10.12
C GLU A 52 -11.97 -5.62 -9.81
N THR A 53 -11.25 -6.08 -10.82
CA THR A 53 -10.18 -7.08 -10.65
C THR A 53 -9.09 -6.57 -9.70
N TYR A 54 -8.69 -5.31 -9.85
CA TYR A 54 -7.69 -4.68 -8.95
C TYR A 54 -8.23 -4.44 -7.55
N ALA A 55 -9.49 -4.03 -7.41
CA ALA A 55 -10.14 -3.88 -6.11
C ALA A 55 -10.17 -5.22 -5.36
N ALA A 56 -10.61 -6.30 -6.02
CA ALA A 56 -10.63 -7.65 -5.45
C ALA A 56 -9.23 -8.15 -5.08
N LEU A 57 -8.22 -7.88 -5.92
CA LEU A 57 -6.83 -8.20 -5.60
C LEU A 57 -6.34 -7.41 -4.37
N GLY A 58 -6.67 -6.12 -4.29
CA GLY A 58 -6.29 -5.23 -3.19
C GLY A 58 -6.92 -5.62 -1.85
N GLU A 59 -8.18 -6.09 -1.84
CA GLU A 59 -8.85 -6.60 -0.62
C GLU A 59 -8.12 -7.81 -0.01
N ASN A 60 -7.56 -8.65 -0.87
CA ASN A 60 -6.79 -9.83 -0.48
C ASN A 60 -5.32 -9.54 -0.18
N GLN A 61 -4.86 -8.29 -0.35
CA GLN A 61 -3.45 -7.95 -0.15
C GLN A 61 -3.06 -8.11 1.34
N PRO A 62 -2.07 -8.98 1.66
CA PRO A 62 -1.67 -9.20 3.03
C PRO A 62 -1.06 -7.93 3.63
N LYS A 63 -1.43 -7.60 4.86
CA LYS A 63 -0.81 -6.48 5.60
C LYS A 63 0.66 -6.81 5.86
N THR A 64 1.54 -5.84 5.61
CA THR A 64 2.97 -5.99 5.91
C THR A 64 3.17 -6.29 7.39
N ILE A 65 3.74 -7.46 7.68
CA ILE A 65 4.13 -7.82 9.03
C ILE A 65 5.63 -7.56 9.18
N THR A 66 6.01 -6.90 10.26
CA THR A 66 7.40 -6.86 10.70
C THR A 66 7.74 -8.22 11.28
N LEU A 67 8.37 -9.07 10.46
CA LEU A 67 9.01 -10.29 10.94
C LEU A 67 10.21 -9.86 11.78
N HIS A 68 10.07 -9.89 13.10
CA HIS A 68 11.22 -9.74 13.98
C HIS A 68 12.18 -10.91 13.68
N LYS A 69 13.39 -10.57 13.27
CA LYS A 69 14.47 -11.55 13.16
C LYS A 69 14.79 -11.96 14.59
N ASP A 70 14.23 -13.07 15.03
CA ASP A 70 14.59 -13.69 16.31
C ASP A 70 16.06 -14.09 16.19
N SER A 71 16.97 -13.20 16.60
CA SER A 71 18.43 -13.36 16.49
C SER A 71 19.03 -14.13 17.66
N SER A 72 18.24 -14.44 18.68
CA SER A 72 18.66 -15.33 19.76
C SER A 72 18.61 -16.77 19.29
N LEU A 73 19.66 -17.53 19.56
CA LEU A 73 19.60 -19.00 19.59
C LEU A 73 18.32 -19.38 20.35
N PRO A 74 17.49 -20.32 19.82
CA PRO A 74 16.29 -20.73 20.51
C PRO A 74 16.70 -21.12 21.93
N SER A 75 15.97 -20.62 22.93
CA SER A 75 16.33 -20.80 24.34
C SER A 75 16.59 -22.26 24.70
N GLY A 76 15.93 -23.21 24.01
CA GLY A 76 16.20 -24.65 24.14
C GLY A 76 17.61 -25.07 23.71
N CYS A 77 18.19 -24.51 22.64
CA CYS A 77 19.59 -24.80 22.28
C CYS A 77 20.56 -24.24 23.33
N VAL A 78 20.26 -23.06 23.90
CA VAL A 78 21.06 -22.49 24.99
C VAL A 78 20.99 -23.38 26.23
N VAL A 79 19.79 -23.91 26.55
CA VAL A 79 19.61 -24.85 27.66
C VAL A 79 20.34 -26.16 27.43
N VAL A 80 20.34 -26.72 26.21
CA VAL A 80 21.12 -27.95 25.91
C VAL A 80 22.62 -27.70 26.02
N VAL A 81 23.12 -26.60 25.45
CA VAL A 81 24.53 -26.24 25.57
C VAL A 81 24.90 -26.05 27.05
N PHE A 82 24.05 -25.39 27.82
CA PHE A 82 24.23 -25.22 29.26
C PHE A 82 24.18 -26.54 30.04
N MET A 83 23.25 -27.44 29.71
CA MET A 83 23.15 -28.78 30.30
C MET A 83 24.41 -29.60 30.01
N ILE A 84 24.93 -29.56 28.78
CA ILE A 84 26.19 -30.23 28.41
C ILE A 84 27.33 -29.68 29.24
N ILE A 85 27.47 -28.35 29.33
CA ILE A 85 28.50 -27.70 30.16
C ILE A 85 28.38 -28.12 31.63
N MET A 86 27.16 -28.13 32.18
CA MET A 86 26.91 -28.54 33.56
C MET A 86 27.26 -30.02 33.82
N SER A 87 26.98 -30.92 32.87
CA SER A 87 27.38 -32.32 32.97
C SER A 87 28.90 -32.49 33.00
N PHE A 88 29.65 -31.68 32.24
CA PHE A 88 31.11 -31.68 32.32
C PHE A 88 31.63 -31.18 33.67
N VAL A 89 31.09 -30.06 34.18
CA VAL A 89 31.45 -29.52 35.50
C VAL A 89 31.15 -30.53 36.62
N PHE A 90 30.00 -31.20 36.53
CA PHE A 90 29.61 -32.23 37.48
C PHE A 90 30.52 -33.46 37.41
N GLY A 91 30.89 -33.91 36.21
CA GLY A 91 31.85 -35.00 36.01
C GLY A 91 33.23 -34.69 36.60
N ILE A 92 33.73 -33.46 36.43
CA ILE A 92 34.98 -32.98 37.05
C ILE A 92 34.86 -32.98 38.59
N SER A 93 33.70 -32.60 39.12
CA SER A 93 33.48 -32.60 40.58
C SER A 93 33.44 -34.02 41.14
N LEU A 94 32.83 -34.97 40.42
CA LEU A 94 32.79 -36.39 40.80
C LEU A 94 34.15 -37.07 40.71
N SER A 95 35.04 -36.67 39.79
CA SER A 95 36.37 -37.28 39.67
C SER A 95 37.27 -37.00 40.87
N LEU A 96 36.95 -36.01 41.69
CA LEU A 96 37.64 -35.72 42.95
C LEU A 96 37.29 -36.71 44.07
N PHE A 97 36.22 -37.52 43.92
CA PHE A 97 35.88 -38.55 44.88
C PHE A 97 36.78 -39.81 44.70
N PRO A 98 37.38 -40.35 45.79
CA PRO A 98 38.32 -41.48 45.71
C PRO A 98 37.76 -42.70 44.97
N PHE A 99 36.48 -43.02 45.19
CA PHE A 99 35.78 -44.15 44.57
C PHE A 99 35.81 -44.11 43.03
N PHE A 100 35.58 -42.93 42.44
CA PHE A 100 35.58 -42.77 40.98
C PHE A 100 36.98 -42.61 40.39
N LYS A 101 37.97 -42.28 41.22
CA LYS A 101 39.38 -42.21 40.81
C LYS A 101 39.96 -43.61 40.53
N GLU A 102 39.54 -44.60 41.30
CA GLU A 102 39.92 -46.01 41.09
C GLU A 102 39.08 -46.68 39.99
N ASN A 103 37.91 -46.13 39.67
CA ASN A 103 36.94 -46.69 38.70
C ASN A 103 36.63 -45.70 37.56
N SER A 104 37.66 -45.30 36.81
CA SER A 104 37.52 -44.29 35.74
C SER A 104 36.54 -44.69 34.63
N GLU A 105 36.41 -45.99 34.36
CA GLU A 105 35.47 -46.52 33.36
C GLU A 105 34.01 -46.27 33.78
N LEU A 106 33.69 -46.51 35.05
CA LEU A 106 32.36 -46.31 35.61
C LEU A 106 32.00 -44.81 35.62
N LEU A 107 32.96 -43.93 35.94
CA LEU A 107 32.76 -42.48 35.83
C LEU A 107 32.41 -42.06 34.40
N GLY A 108 33.11 -42.62 33.40
CA GLY A 108 32.81 -42.38 31.99
C GLY A 108 31.40 -42.81 31.61
N GLN A 109 30.97 -44.01 32.04
CA GLN A 109 29.62 -44.51 31.80
C GLN A 109 28.54 -43.64 32.45
N VAL A 110 28.76 -43.15 33.67
CA VAL A 110 27.81 -42.26 34.37
C VAL A 110 27.67 -40.92 33.66
N ILE A 111 28.78 -40.32 33.22
CA ILE A 111 28.76 -39.05 32.48
C ILE A 111 28.05 -39.22 31.15
N VAL A 112 28.40 -40.24 30.37
CA VAL A 112 27.78 -40.50 29.06
C VAL A 112 26.29 -40.85 29.22
N GLY A 113 25.95 -41.68 30.20
CA GLY A 113 24.56 -42.04 30.53
C GLY A 113 23.74 -40.81 30.92
N GLY A 114 24.26 -39.96 31.80
CA GLY A 114 23.59 -38.72 32.20
C GLY A 114 23.36 -37.75 31.03
N VAL A 115 24.37 -37.56 30.17
CA VAL A 115 24.25 -36.73 28.96
C VAL A 115 23.18 -37.31 28.03
N LEU A 116 23.22 -38.61 27.73
CA LEU A 116 22.23 -39.25 26.84
C LEU A 116 20.80 -39.15 27.39
N VAL A 117 20.60 -39.43 28.67
CA VAL A 117 19.29 -39.34 29.33
C VAL A 117 18.74 -37.90 29.30
N SER A 118 19.61 -36.88 29.36
CA SER A 118 19.19 -35.48 29.24
C SER A 118 18.87 -35.05 27.80
N ILE A 119 19.60 -35.56 26.81
CA ILE A 119 19.44 -35.18 25.40
C ILE A 119 18.27 -35.92 24.75
N ILE A 120 18.04 -37.19 25.07
CA ILE A 120 17.02 -38.04 24.43
C ILE A 120 15.61 -37.42 24.53
N PRO A 121 15.10 -36.99 25.71
CA PRO A 121 13.80 -36.34 25.81
C PRO A 121 13.73 -35.05 25.00
N PHE A 122 14.82 -34.30 24.91
CA PHE A 122 14.87 -33.05 24.15
C PHE A 122 14.87 -33.30 22.63
N VAL A 123 15.61 -34.30 22.15
CA VAL A 123 15.64 -34.72 20.74
C VAL A 123 14.32 -35.38 20.33
N LEU A 124 13.77 -36.24 21.18
CA LEU A 124 12.47 -36.87 20.96
C LEU A 124 11.30 -35.90 21.14
N SER A 125 11.50 -34.81 21.88
CA SER A 125 10.47 -33.80 22.00
C SER A 125 10.15 -33.21 20.63
N ASN A 126 8.87 -32.92 20.40
CA ASN A 126 8.42 -32.18 19.22
C ASN A 126 8.98 -30.74 19.15
N TYR A 127 9.84 -30.33 20.09
CA TYR A 127 10.49 -29.03 20.12
C TYR A 127 11.35 -28.79 18.88
N PHE A 128 12.28 -29.69 18.55
CA PHE A 128 13.15 -29.53 17.38
C PHE A 128 12.36 -29.55 16.08
N LYS A 129 11.40 -30.48 15.95
CA LYS A 129 10.50 -30.55 14.78
C LYS A 129 9.73 -29.23 14.62
N GLY A 130 9.18 -28.69 15.70
CA GLY A 130 8.48 -27.41 15.72
C GLY A 130 9.39 -26.23 15.36
N TYR A 131 10.61 -26.19 15.90
CA TYR A 131 11.60 -25.15 15.61
C TYR A 131 12.03 -25.16 14.13
N VAL A 132 12.37 -26.33 13.59
CA VAL A 132 12.74 -26.49 12.17
C VAL A 132 11.59 -26.10 11.26
N SER A 133 10.36 -26.54 11.57
CA SER A 133 9.15 -26.16 10.83
C SER A 133 8.94 -24.63 10.84
N ASN A 134 9.04 -23.99 12.00
CA ASN A 134 8.90 -22.53 12.12
C ASN A 134 9.99 -21.78 11.34
N LYS A 135 11.24 -22.25 11.37
CA LYS A 135 12.33 -21.64 10.61
C LYS A 135 12.08 -21.74 9.11
N LYS A 136 11.60 -22.88 8.62
CA LYS A 136 11.20 -23.06 7.20
C LYS A 136 10.06 -22.10 6.84
N LEU A 137 9.03 -22.00 7.69
CA LEU A 137 7.89 -21.11 7.47
C LEU A 137 8.31 -19.63 7.45
N HIS A 138 9.19 -19.20 8.35
CA HIS A 138 9.76 -17.84 8.31
C HIS A 138 10.54 -17.57 7.04
N LYS A 139 11.28 -18.55 6.51
CA LYS A 139 11.99 -18.43 5.23
C LYS A 139 11.00 -18.28 4.07
N ILE A 140 9.95 -19.11 4.03
CA ILE A 140 8.88 -19.04 3.02
C ILE A 140 8.20 -17.66 3.06
N LEU A 141 7.76 -17.23 4.24
CA LEU A 141 7.14 -15.92 4.44
C LEU A 141 8.07 -14.76 4.05
N ALA A 142 9.37 -14.87 4.32
CA ALA A 142 10.33 -13.84 3.92
C ALA A 142 10.46 -13.73 2.39
N VAL A 143 10.42 -14.86 1.68
CA VAL A 143 10.43 -14.89 0.20
C VAL A 143 9.12 -14.30 -0.34
N GLN A 144 7.97 -14.79 0.13
CA GLN A 144 6.65 -14.27 -0.25
C GLN A 144 6.50 -12.78 0.03
N GLN A 145 6.95 -12.32 1.21
CA GLN A 145 6.94 -10.90 1.57
C GLN A 145 7.84 -10.08 0.64
N LYS A 146 9.01 -10.59 0.24
CA LYS A 146 9.90 -9.92 -0.71
C LYS A 146 9.23 -9.77 -2.08
N GLU A 147 8.56 -10.81 -2.56
CA GLU A 147 7.82 -10.79 -3.83
C GLU A 147 6.66 -9.79 -3.77
N VAL A 148 5.82 -9.85 -2.73
CA VAL A 148 4.69 -8.92 -2.56
C VAL A 148 5.15 -7.47 -2.36
N ASN A 149 6.26 -7.23 -1.66
CA ASN A 149 6.80 -5.87 -1.51
C ASN A 149 7.26 -5.24 -2.84
N GLY A 150 7.51 -6.06 -3.86
CA GLY A 150 7.78 -5.59 -5.23
C GLY A 150 6.52 -5.13 -5.97
N ILE A 151 5.34 -5.54 -5.52
CA ILE A 151 4.04 -5.22 -6.13
C ILE A 151 3.50 -3.93 -5.50
N ALA A 152 2.86 -3.07 -6.30
CA ALA A 152 2.21 -1.86 -5.78
C ALA A 152 1.20 -2.20 -4.66
N LYS A 153 1.13 -1.32 -3.66
CA LYS A 153 0.02 -1.35 -2.71
C LYS A 153 -1.21 -0.76 -3.39
N ILE A 154 -2.23 -1.58 -3.60
CA ILE A 154 -3.44 -1.16 -4.29
C ILE A 154 -4.29 -0.33 -3.32
N PRO A 155 -4.69 0.91 -3.65
CA PRO A 155 -5.51 1.74 -2.78
C PRO A 155 -6.99 1.34 -2.91
N THR A 156 -7.35 0.16 -2.40
CA THR A 156 -8.70 -0.43 -2.55
C THR A 156 -9.81 0.56 -2.21
N LYS A 157 -9.70 1.28 -1.09
CA LYS A 157 -10.71 2.27 -0.68
C LYS A 157 -10.87 3.42 -1.67
N ASP A 158 -9.78 3.87 -2.30
CA ASP A 158 -9.85 4.94 -3.30
C ASP A 158 -10.48 4.42 -4.61
N LEU A 159 -10.20 3.16 -4.98
CA LEU A 159 -10.83 2.52 -6.14
C LEU A 159 -12.33 2.34 -5.93
N THR A 160 -12.74 1.69 -4.84
CA THR A 160 -14.13 1.32 -4.59
C THR A 160 -15.02 2.49 -4.19
N ASN A 161 -14.51 3.44 -3.39
CA ASN A 161 -15.35 4.53 -2.87
C ASN A 161 -15.34 5.80 -3.74
N PHE A 162 -14.39 5.93 -4.67
CA PHE A 162 -14.28 7.13 -5.51
C PHE A 162 -14.27 6.82 -7.00
N ILE A 163 -13.31 6.01 -7.47
CA ILE A 163 -13.13 5.81 -8.92
C ILE A 163 -14.26 5.01 -9.54
N MET A 164 -14.68 3.89 -8.93
CA MET A 164 -15.78 3.07 -9.44
C MET A 164 -17.10 3.85 -9.51
N PRO A 165 -17.56 4.54 -8.44
CA PRO A 165 -18.76 5.40 -8.53
C PRO A 165 -18.63 6.50 -9.57
N LEU A 166 -17.43 7.10 -9.70
CA LEU A 166 -17.20 8.16 -10.68
C LEU A 166 -17.31 7.65 -12.13
N ILE A 167 -16.73 6.48 -12.41
CA ILE A 167 -16.83 5.81 -13.71
C ILE A 167 -18.28 5.41 -13.99
N GLN A 168 -19.02 4.95 -12.98
CA GLN A 168 -20.45 4.67 -13.13
C GLN A 168 -21.24 5.93 -13.49
N CYS A 169 -20.98 7.07 -12.83
CA CYS A 169 -21.61 8.35 -13.23
C CYS A 169 -21.25 8.74 -14.68
N PHE A 170 -20.01 8.50 -15.11
CA PHE A 170 -19.61 8.80 -16.48
C PHE A 170 -20.17 7.83 -17.52
N SER A 171 -20.66 6.65 -17.12
CA SER A 171 -21.27 5.68 -18.04
C SER A 171 -22.54 6.17 -18.71
N GLU A 172 -23.19 7.17 -18.12
CA GLU A 172 -24.39 7.81 -18.67
C GLU A 172 -24.04 8.84 -19.76
N GLU A 173 -22.85 9.45 -19.69
CA GLU A 173 -22.45 10.60 -20.53
C GLU A 173 -21.35 10.27 -21.57
N ILE A 174 -20.66 9.14 -21.41
CA ILE A 174 -19.61 8.66 -22.32
C ILE A 174 -20.22 7.58 -23.24
N PRO A 175 -20.10 7.71 -24.58
CA PRO A 175 -20.54 6.67 -25.50
C PRO A 175 -19.86 5.32 -25.19
N LYS A 176 -20.58 4.20 -25.34
CA LYS A 176 -20.06 2.86 -25.02
C LYS A 176 -18.77 2.51 -25.77
N ASP A 177 -18.67 2.96 -27.02
CA ASP A 177 -17.53 2.70 -27.90
C ASP A 177 -16.43 3.77 -27.77
N ALA A 178 -16.67 4.84 -26.98
CA ALA A 178 -15.67 5.88 -26.80
C ALA A 178 -14.56 5.41 -25.88
N LEU A 179 -13.32 5.69 -26.30
CA LEU A 179 -12.15 5.43 -25.50
C LEU A 179 -12.03 6.45 -24.35
N VAL A 180 -11.63 5.94 -23.19
CA VAL A 180 -11.32 6.69 -21.99
C VAL A 180 -9.84 6.50 -21.69
N GLU A 181 -9.08 7.59 -21.73
CA GLU A 181 -7.72 7.59 -21.22
C GLU A 181 -7.79 7.70 -19.70
N LEU A 182 -7.30 6.68 -19.00
CA LEU A 182 -7.25 6.64 -17.54
C LEU A 182 -5.81 6.45 -17.11
N GLN A 183 -5.35 7.35 -16.23
CA GLN A 183 -4.06 7.25 -15.55
C GLN A 183 -4.28 7.31 -14.04
N ILE A 184 -3.81 6.30 -13.31
CA ILE A 184 -3.84 6.24 -11.85
C ILE A 184 -2.45 5.94 -11.32
N ASP A 185 -2.00 6.71 -10.36
CA ASP A 185 -0.72 6.51 -9.70
C ASP A 185 -0.89 5.84 -8.33
N PHE A 186 -0.28 4.66 -8.15
CA PHE A 186 -0.32 3.89 -6.90
C PHE A 186 0.92 4.08 -6.03
N ARG A 187 1.88 4.92 -6.43
CA ARG A 187 3.09 5.19 -5.64
C ARG A 187 2.72 5.87 -4.31
N ASP A 188 3.61 5.75 -3.31
CA ASP A 188 3.41 6.44 -2.03
C ASP A 188 3.31 7.96 -2.27
N LYS A 189 2.28 8.58 -1.69
CA LYS A 189 2.04 10.03 -1.75
C LYS A 189 3.18 10.87 -1.15
N LYS A 190 4.14 10.23 -0.46
CA LYS A 190 5.39 10.83 0.05
C LYS A 190 6.65 10.34 -0.68
N SER A 191 6.51 9.76 -1.88
CA SER A 191 7.65 9.36 -2.71
C SER A 191 8.51 10.57 -3.06
N ASN A 192 9.83 10.41 -3.05
CA ASN A 192 10.77 11.48 -3.41
C ASN A 192 10.60 11.94 -4.87
N GLU A 193 10.05 11.10 -5.74
CA GLU A 193 9.76 11.42 -7.15
C GLU A 193 8.72 12.54 -7.29
N PHE A 194 7.85 12.72 -6.28
CA PHE A 194 6.85 13.78 -6.24
C PHE A 194 7.29 14.98 -5.40
N ALA A 195 8.50 14.94 -4.83
CA ALA A 195 8.99 16.01 -3.99
C ALA A 195 9.24 17.26 -4.84
N TYR A 196 8.82 18.42 -4.34
CA TYR A 196 9.08 19.70 -4.98
C TYR A 196 9.42 20.75 -3.93
N ASN A 197 10.08 21.83 -4.36
CA ASN A 197 10.34 23.00 -3.53
C ASN A 197 9.38 24.13 -3.93
N PRO A 198 8.42 24.51 -3.08
CA PRO A 198 7.58 25.68 -3.37
C PRO A 198 8.41 26.96 -3.29
N GLU A 199 7.92 28.03 -3.93
CA GLU A 199 8.56 29.35 -3.92
C GLU A 199 8.78 29.92 -2.51
N ASN A 200 7.82 29.68 -1.60
CA ASN A 200 7.90 30.10 -0.19
C ASN A 200 7.83 28.87 0.74
N PRO A 201 8.94 28.13 0.91
CA PRO A 201 8.96 26.94 1.75
C PRO A 201 8.94 27.32 3.23
N ILE A 202 8.19 26.56 4.02
CA ILE A 202 8.21 26.64 5.48
C ILE A 202 9.32 25.71 5.97
N VAL A 203 10.20 26.22 6.83
CA VAL A 203 11.30 25.46 7.42
C VAL A 203 10.82 24.13 8.00
N ASP A 204 11.59 23.06 7.77
CA ASP A 204 11.34 21.67 8.18
C ASP A 204 10.12 20.97 7.55
N TRP A 205 9.46 21.58 6.56
CA TRP A 205 8.42 20.91 5.78
C TRP A 205 8.96 20.35 4.48
N LYS A 206 8.52 19.12 4.17
CA LYS A 206 8.64 18.50 2.85
C LYS A 206 7.33 18.65 2.10
N TYR A 207 7.43 18.92 0.81
CA TYR A 207 6.28 19.17 -0.07
C TYR A 207 6.28 18.13 -1.18
N TYR A 208 5.10 17.57 -1.46
CA TYR A 208 4.89 16.58 -2.51
C TYR A 208 3.68 16.96 -3.35
N GLN A 209 3.80 16.82 -4.67
CA GLN A 209 2.70 17.01 -5.62
C GLN A 209 2.51 15.72 -6.41
N VAL A 210 1.43 15.01 -6.11
CA VAL A 210 1.17 13.68 -6.64
C VAL A 210 0.05 13.78 -7.68
N PRO A 211 0.33 13.60 -8.99
CA PRO A 211 -0.69 13.51 -10.02
C PRO A 211 -1.40 12.16 -9.94
N TRP A 212 -2.40 12.06 -9.06
CA TRP A 212 -2.92 10.77 -8.63
C TRP A 212 -3.89 10.14 -9.63
N LEU A 213 -4.78 10.95 -10.22
CA LEU A 213 -5.76 10.49 -11.21
C LEU A 213 -5.87 11.48 -12.35
N ILE A 214 -5.83 10.98 -13.58
CA ILE A 214 -6.17 11.71 -14.80
C ILE A 214 -7.17 10.87 -15.59
N ILE A 215 -8.30 11.47 -15.94
CA ILE A 215 -9.31 10.88 -16.82
C ILE A 215 -9.49 11.82 -18.00
N LYS A 216 -9.38 11.33 -19.22
CA LYS A 216 -9.80 12.07 -20.41
C LYS A 216 -10.77 11.22 -21.23
N SER A 217 -11.81 11.85 -21.73
CA SER A 217 -12.73 11.19 -22.64
C SER A 217 -13.49 12.21 -23.48
N ARG A 218 -14.18 11.70 -24.51
CA ARG A 218 -15.15 12.44 -25.30
C ARG A 218 -16.55 12.04 -24.84
N LEU A 219 -17.36 13.04 -24.51
CA LEU A 219 -18.75 12.85 -24.11
C LEU A 219 -19.67 12.71 -25.35
N VAL A 220 -20.92 12.31 -25.14
CA VAL A 220 -21.93 12.08 -26.20
C VAL A 220 -22.14 13.31 -27.09
N ASP A 221 -22.02 14.51 -26.54
CA ASP A 221 -22.14 15.78 -27.25
C ASP A 221 -20.89 16.18 -28.07
N ASN A 222 -19.85 15.34 -28.08
CA ASN A 222 -18.49 15.58 -28.58
C ASN A 222 -17.65 16.58 -27.75
N THR A 223 -18.08 16.93 -26.55
CA THR A 223 -17.27 17.72 -25.61
C THR A 223 -16.09 16.88 -25.13
N LEU A 224 -14.89 17.47 -25.16
CA LEU A 224 -13.70 16.81 -24.60
C LEU A 224 -13.60 17.14 -23.12
N MET A 225 -13.63 16.11 -22.28
CA MET A 225 -13.50 16.20 -20.84
C MET A 225 -12.09 15.76 -20.41
N GLN A 226 -11.49 16.52 -19.50
CA GLN A 226 -10.30 16.10 -18.75
C GLN A 226 -10.49 16.40 -17.26
N LEU A 227 -10.53 15.36 -16.45
CA LEU A 227 -10.52 15.45 -15.00
C LEU A 227 -9.11 15.12 -14.47
N LYS A 228 -8.62 15.94 -13.55
CA LYS A 228 -7.38 15.71 -12.81
C LYS A 228 -7.64 15.78 -11.32
N VAL A 229 -7.08 14.83 -10.57
CA VAL A 229 -7.09 14.84 -9.10
C VAL A 229 -5.66 14.72 -8.60
N ASP A 230 -5.17 15.79 -7.98
CA ASP A 230 -3.80 15.86 -7.46
C ASP A 230 -3.82 15.88 -5.93
N TYR A 231 -2.83 15.23 -5.30
CA TYR A 231 -2.56 15.42 -3.87
C TYR A 231 -1.40 16.38 -3.68
N MET A 232 -1.66 17.50 -3.01
CA MET A 232 -0.63 18.38 -2.47
C MET A 232 -0.40 18.05 -1.00
N VAL A 233 0.68 17.33 -0.71
CA VAL A 233 1.02 16.87 0.63
C VAL A 233 2.12 17.74 1.21
N ARG A 234 1.91 18.22 2.43
CA ARG A 234 2.93 18.84 3.27
C ARG A 234 3.16 17.94 4.48
N TYR A 235 4.40 17.57 4.69
CA TYR A 235 4.79 16.63 5.74
C TYR A 235 5.98 17.17 6.52
N ARG A 236 5.93 17.04 7.84
CA ARG A 236 7.10 17.24 8.71
C ARG A 236 7.20 16.16 9.77
N ARG A 237 8.44 15.82 10.11
CA ARG A 237 8.79 14.97 11.26
C ARG A 237 9.64 15.81 12.20
N TYR A 238 9.27 15.88 13.46
CA TYR A 238 9.96 16.67 14.48
C TYR A 238 9.99 15.92 15.80
N SER A 239 10.95 16.23 16.66
CA SER A 239 11.07 15.61 17.99
C SER A 239 10.62 16.59 19.05
N LYS A 240 9.86 16.11 20.03
CA LYS A 240 9.43 16.89 21.19
C LYS A 240 9.77 16.15 22.47
N LYS A 241 10.41 16.83 23.43
CA LYS A 241 10.67 16.30 24.77
C LYS A 241 9.34 16.26 25.56
N GLY A 242 9.00 15.11 26.12
CA GLY A 242 7.81 14.95 26.97
C GLY A 242 8.05 15.45 28.40
N ARG A 243 6.97 15.49 29.21
CA ARG A 243 7.05 15.86 30.64
C ARG A 243 8.04 14.97 31.42
N SER A 244 8.17 13.69 31.04
CA SER A 244 9.11 12.74 31.64
C SER A 244 10.56 12.88 31.14
N GLY A 245 10.86 13.89 30.32
CA GLY A 245 12.18 14.09 29.72
C GLY A 245 12.49 13.20 28.50
N LYS A 246 11.68 12.17 28.22
CA LYS A 246 11.87 11.30 27.04
C LYS A 246 11.56 12.05 25.74
N TRP A 247 12.47 11.96 24.76
CA TRP A 247 12.25 12.45 23.40
C TRP A 247 11.24 11.57 22.67
N LYS A 248 10.23 12.21 22.06
CA LYS A 248 9.23 11.54 21.23
C LYS A 248 9.25 12.13 19.82
N ALA A 249 9.38 11.26 18.82
CA ALA A 249 9.16 11.65 17.43
C ALA A 249 7.67 11.92 17.19
N LYS A 250 7.38 13.01 16.50
CA LYS A 250 6.04 13.46 16.11
C LYS A 250 6.03 13.71 14.61
N THR A 251 4.91 13.41 13.98
CA THR A 251 4.67 13.71 12.56
C THR A 251 3.48 14.65 12.45
N LYS A 252 3.52 15.54 11.47
CA LYS A 252 2.39 16.39 11.10
C LYS A 252 2.25 16.35 9.59
N THR A 253 1.05 16.01 9.13
CA THR A 253 0.70 15.94 7.72
C THR A 253 -0.45 16.89 7.46
N LYS A 254 -0.35 17.66 6.38
CA LYS A 254 -1.44 18.46 5.83
C LYS A 254 -1.58 18.07 4.37
N VAL A 255 -2.77 17.66 3.97
CA VAL A 255 -3.07 17.22 2.61
C VAL A 255 -4.10 18.18 2.04
N ARG A 256 -3.87 18.60 0.80
CA ARG A 256 -4.84 19.32 -0.02
C ARG A 256 -5.10 18.47 -1.26
N ILE A 257 -6.31 17.94 -1.38
CA ILE A 257 -6.76 17.21 -2.57
C ILE A 257 -7.29 18.26 -3.53
N VAL A 258 -6.72 18.33 -4.72
CA VAL A 258 -7.04 19.33 -5.73
C VAL A 258 -7.78 18.64 -6.86
N TYR A 259 -9.00 19.09 -7.13
CA TYR A 259 -9.81 18.62 -8.24
C TYR A 259 -9.79 19.67 -9.32
N GLU A 260 -9.51 19.26 -10.55
CA GLU A 260 -9.47 20.13 -11.70
C GLU A 260 -10.22 19.49 -12.86
N LEU A 261 -11.27 20.15 -13.33
CA LEU A 261 -12.06 19.72 -14.47
C LEU A 261 -11.85 20.72 -15.61
N THR A 262 -11.47 20.22 -16.78
CA THR A 262 -11.37 21.00 -18.01
C THR A 262 -12.32 20.40 -19.03
N MET A 263 -13.22 21.21 -19.59
CA MET A 263 -14.12 20.81 -20.65
C MET A 263 -13.93 21.71 -21.87
N GLN A 264 -13.92 21.10 -23.05
CA GLN A 264 -13.81 21.81 -24.34
C GLN A 264 -15.08 21.61 -25.13
N PHE A 265 -15.90 22.66 -25.21
CA PHE A 265 -17.17 22.67 -25.92
C PHE A 265 -16.99 23.17 -27.35
N SER A 266 -17.74 22.60 -28.28
CA SER A 266 -17.80 23.10 -29.66
C SER A 266 -18.72 24.31 -29.76
N LYS A 267 -18.25 25.43 -30.35
CA LYS A 267 -19.07 26.62 -30.55
C LYS A 267 -20.29 26.40 -31.45
N LYS A 268 -20.26 25.34 -32.27
CA LYS A 268 -21.42 24.95 -33.09
C LYS A 268 -22.63 24.58 -32.23
N ARG A 269 -22.40 24.00 -31.05
CA ARG A 269 -23.45 23.49 -30.15
C ARG A 269 -23.61 24.32 -28.88
N TYR A 270 -22.58 25.04 -28.46
CA TYR A 270 -22.59 25.77 -27.21
C TYR A 270 -22.12 27.21 -27.39
N SER A 271 -22.75 28.14 -26.68
CA SER A 271 -22.25 29.50 -26.48
C SER A 271 -22.07 29.77 -24.99
N LEU A 272 -21.33 30.82 -24.65
CA LEU A 272 -21.23 31.27 -23.26
C LEU A 272 -22.61 31.77 -22.79
N ALA A 273 -22.99 31.38 -21.58
CA ALA A 273 -24.18 31.93 -20.94
C ALA A 273 -23.99 33.44 -20.72
N LYS A 274 -24.98 34.25 -21.10
CA LYS A 274 -24.89 35.72 -21.08
C LYS A 274 -24.83 36.31 -19.67
N GLU A 275 -25.29 35.58 -18.67
CA GLU A 275 -25.40 36.05 -17.29
C GLU A 275 -24.98 34.95 -16.33
N GLY A 276 -23.83 35.13 -15.70
CA GLY A 276 -23.35 34.22 -14.66
C GLY A 276 -22.12 34.79 -13.96
N THR A 277 -22.22 34.96 -12.65
CA THR A 277 -21.05 35.24 -11.82
C THR A 277 -20.09 34.06 -11.96
N THR A 278 -18.93 34.29 -12.58
CA THR A 278 -17.90 33.25 -12.73
C THR A 278 -17.43 32.79 -11.35
N PRO A 279 -17.59 31.50 -11.00
CA PRO A 279 -17.16 30.98 -9.71
C PRO A 279 -15.66 31.18 -9.49
N ALA A 280 -15.27 31.45 -8.24
CA ALA A 280 -13.86 31.65 -7.89
C ALA A 280 -13.01 30.43 -8.29
N GLY A 281 -11.90 30.68 -9.01
CA GLY A 281 -10.98 29.63 -9.48
C GLY A 281 -11.30 29.06 -10.86
N MET A 282 -12.40 29.48 -11.49
CA MET A 282 -12.73 29.13 -12.86
C MET A 282 -12.00 30.03 -13.87
N LYS A 283 -11.57 29.43 -14.99
CA LYS A 283 -10.95 30.11 -16.13
C LYS A 283 -11.69 29.71 -17.40
N ILE A 284 -12.22 30.70 -18.11
CA ILE A 284 -12.89 30.52 -19.39
C ILE A 284 -11.96 31.07 -20.47
N LYS A 285 -11.71 30.27 -21.51
CA LYS A 285 -11.01 30.70 -22.71
C LYS A 285 -11.91 30.47 -23.91
N GLU A 286 -12.28 31.56 -24.55
CA GLU A 286 -13.06 31.53 -25.77
C GLU A 286 -12.11 31.62 -26.96
N GLY A 287 -12.10 30.59 -27.82
CA GLY A 287 -11.41 30.61 -29.11
C GLY A 287 -12.41 30.61 -30.27
N ASP A 288 -11.92 30.65 -31.51
CA ASP A 288 -12.78 30.79 -32.70
C ASP A 288 -13.77 29.63 -32.88
N ARG A 289 -13.33 28.39 -32.58
CA ARG A 289 -14.12 27.17 -32.80
C ARG A 289 -14.61 26.50 -31.51
N LYS A 290 -14.03 26.85 -30.37
CA LYS A 290 -14.19 26.10 -29.12
C LYS A 290 -14.27 27.04 -27.93
N VAL A 291 -15.02 26.64 -26.91
CA VAL A 291 -15.02 27.26 -25.58
C VAL A 291 -14.37 26.29 -24.61
N VAL A 292 -13.28 26.71 -23.96
CA VAL A 292 -12.59 25.90 -22.96
C VAL A 292 -12.89 26.45 -21.58
N VAL A 293 -13.57 25.65 -20.76
CA VAL A 293 -13.89 25.99 -19.37
C VAL A 293 -13.05 25.10 -18.45
N ARG A 294 -12.23 25.73 -17.60
CA ARG A 294 -11.43 25.04 -16.59
C ARG A 294 -11.88 25.49 -15.22
N ASN A 295 -12.28 24.56 -14.36
CA ASN A 295 -12.66 24.83 -12.99
C ASN A 295 -11.80 24.01 -12.02
N LYS A 296 -11.48 24.60 -10.87
CA LYS A 296 -10.57 24.02 -9.88
C LYS A 296 -11.10 24.24 -8.47
N THR A 297 -11.28 23.16 -7.72
CA THR A 297 -11.62 23.19 -6.30
C THR A 297 -10.64 22.36 -5.49
N PHE A 298 -10.68 22.46 -4.16
CA PHE A 298 -9.82 21.66 -3.29
C PHE A 298 -10.44 21.38 -1.93
N THR A 299 -10.06 20.25 -1.35
CA THR A 299 -10.44 19.84 0.01
C THR A 299 -9.17 19.74 0.86
N LYS A 300 -9.21 20.30 2.07
CA LYS A 300 -8.11 20.21 3.05
C LYS A 300 -8.40 19.06 4.03
N THR A 301 -7.41 18.24 4.30
CA THR A 301 -7.47 17.15 5.28
C THR A 301 -6.12 16.98 5.99
N SER A 302 -6.13 16.36 7.17
CA SER A 302 -4.91 16.02 7.93
C SER A 302 -4.43 14.59 7.68
N SER A 303 -5.25 13.74 7.05
CA SER A 303 -4.91 12.33 6.79
C SER A 303 -4.47 12.11 5.35
N LEU A 304 -3.44 11.28 5.17
CA LEU A 304 -2.94 10.84 3.85
C LEU A 304 -3.86 9.79 3.21
N GLU A 305 -4.63 9.09 4.04
CA GLU A 305 -5.56 8.03 3.66
C GLU A 305 -6.98 8.56 3.36
N THR A 306 -7.19 9.88 3.41
CA THR A 306 -8.46 10.46 3.01
C THR A 306 -8.68 10.23 1.52
N THR A 307 -9.79 9.55 1.21
CA THR A 307 -10.22 9.28 -0.15
C THR A 307 -10.81 10.55 -0.78
N PRO A 308 -10.67 10.76 -2.11
CA PRO A 308 -11.35 11.85 -2.78
C PRO A 308 -12.87 11.64 -2.77
N ASN A 309 -13.64 12.72 -2.93
CA ASN A 309 -15.10 12.68 -2.89
C ASN A 309 -15.70 12.97 -4.28
N THR A 310 -16.53 12.05 -4.78
CA THR A 310 -17.22 12.14 -6.07
C THR A 310 -18.12 13.38 -6.16
N THR A 311 -18.74 13.81 -5.05
CA THR A 311 -19.58 15.02 -5.00
C THR A 311 -18.81 16.28 -5.41
N GLN A 312 -17.51 16.38 -5.10
CA GLN A 312 -16.69 17.52 -5.52
C GLN A 312 -16.53 17.58 -7.04
N VAL A 313 -16.40 16.42 -7.69
CA VAL A 313 -16.31 16.31 -9.16
C VAL A 313 -17.64 16.68 -9.80
N LEU A 314 -18.75 16.19 -9.26
CA LEU A 314 -20.10 16.52 -9.76
C LEU A 314 -20.42 18.01 -9.60
N MET A 315 -20.03 18.63 -8.49
CA MET A 315 -20.17 20.09 -8.32
C MET A 315 -19.33 20.88 -9.32
N LEU A 316 -18.10 20.43 -9.62
CA LEU A 316 -17.29 21.03 -10.68
C LEU A 316 -17.97 20.91 -12.04
N ALA A 317 -18.49 19.74 -12.38
CA ALA A 317 -19.20 19.49 -13.64
C ALA A 317 -20.43 20.41 -13.76
N LYS A 318 -21.29 20.44 -12.74
CA LYS A 318 -22.45 21.34 -12.68
C LYS A 318 -22.04 22.80 -12.88
N SER A 319 -20.98 23.23 -12.20
CA SER A 319 -20.46 24.60 -12.30
C SER A 319 -19.90 24.92 -13.69
N VAL A 320 -19.28 23.95 -14.37
CA VAL A 320 -18.77 24.13 -15.74
C VAL A 320 -19.93 24.23 -16.73
N TYR A 321 -20.92 23.34 -16.64
CA TYR A 321 -22.09 23.35 -17.51
C TYR A 321 -22.97 24.59 -17.31
N SER A 322 -23.02 25.19 -16.12
CA SER A 322 -23.77 26.43 -15.90
C SER A 322 -23.20 27.65 -16.63
N GLN A 323 -21.97 27.58 -17.15
CA GLN A 323 -21.35 28.67 -17.91
C GLN A 323 -21.61 28.60 -19.42
N VAL A 324 -22.18 27.49 -19.89
CA VAL A 324 -22.45 27.28 -21.31
C VAL A 324 -23.94 27.08 -21.50
N GLN A 325 -24.48 27.66 -22.56
CA GLN A 325 -25.84 27.41 -23.01
C GLN A 325 -25.78 26.65 -24.32
N SER A 326 -26.66 25.66 -24.48
CA SER A 326 -26.81 24.98 -25.75
C SER A 326 -27.39 25.96 -26.77
N ASN A 327 -26.70 26.13 -27.89
CA ASN A 327 -27.25 26.73 -29.09
C ASN A 327 -28.24 25.69 -29.62
N LYS A 328 -29.50 25.75 -29.17
CA LYS A 328 -30.55 24.92 -29.77
C LYS A 328 -30.46 25.10 -31.29
N GLY A 329 -30.25 23.99 -31.99
CA GLY A 329 -30.58 23.91 -33.41
C GLY A 329 -32.08 24.03 -33.59
#